data_AF-A0A3N2DNG8-F1
#
_entry.id   AF-A0A3N2DNG8-F1
#
_cell.length_a   1.000
_cell.length_b   1.000
_cell.length_c   1.000
_cell.angle_alpha   90.00
_cell.angle_beta   90.00
_cell.angle_gamma   90.00
#
_symmetry.space_group_name_H-M   'P 1'
#
loop_
_entity.id
_entity.type
_entity.pdbx_description
1 polymer ?
#
loop_
_entity_poly.entity_id
_entity_poly.type
_entity_poly.pdbx_seq_one_letter_code
_entity_poly.pdbx_strand_id
1 'polypeptide(L)'
;MQESILQQGADLMLYGMGTVFVFLTLLVIVTTLMSSIIQRVAPERPALPVKGMPQPNNKANGQVDPQLTAVITAAIHQYRNKHGK
;
A
#
# COMPACT_ATOMS: atom_id res chain seq x y z
N MET A 1 -31.11 -11.58 39.77
CA MET A 1 -30.57 -11.31 38.42
C MET A 1 -30.55 -9.80 38.19
N GLN A 2 -29.76 -9.05 38.94
CA GLN A 2 -29.54 -7.61 38.69
C GLN A 2 -28.16 -7.51 38.05
N GLU A 3 -28.14 -7.53 36.71
CA GLU A 3 -26.97 -7.16 35.93
C GLU A 3 -26.52 -5.77 36.36
N SER A 4 -25.25 -5.62 36.72
CA SER A 4 -24.73 -4.35 37.21
C SER A 4 -24.73 -3.31 36.08
N ILE A 5 -24.97 -2.03 36.40
CA ILE A 5 -24.93 -0.92 35.41
C ILE A 5 -23.61 -0.90 34.63
N LEU A 6 -22.52 -1.35 35.27
CA LEU A 6 -21.22 -1.48 34.64
C LEU A 6 -21.22 -2.51 33.51
N GLN A 7 -21.90 -3.64 33.69
CA GLN A 7 -22.05 -4.71 32.71
C GLN A 7 -22.92 -4.27 31.54
N GLN A 8 -23.99 -3.53 31.84
CA GLN A 8 -24.86 -2.94 30.81
C GLN A 8 -24.14 -1.87 29.97
N GLY A 9 -23.29 -1.05 30.61
CA GLY A 9 -22.42 -0.11 29.92
C GLY A 9 -21.34 -0.79 29.07
N ALA A 10 -20.76 -1.89 29.56
CA ALA A 10 -19.79 -2.69 28.81
C ALA A 10 -20.43 -3.34 27.57
N ASP A 11 -21.63 -3.90 27.70
CA ASP A 11 -22.39 -4.43 26.57
C ASP A 11 -22.68 -3.34 25.53
N LEU A 12 -23.12 -2.16 25.98
CA LEU A 12 -23.38 -1.03 25.07
C LEU A 12 -22.13 -0.59 24.32
N MET A 13 -20.98 -0.54 24.99
CA MET A 13 -19.69 -0.24 24.34
C MET A 13 -19.29 -1.32 23.34
N LEU A 14 -19.47 -2.60 23.69
CA LEU A 14 -19.14 -3.73 22.83
C LEU A 14 -19.99 -3.71 21.55
N TYR A 15 -21.30 -3.54 21.67
CA TYR A 15 -22.21 -3.47 20.53
C TYR A 15 -22.00 -2.17 19.72
N GLY A 16 -21.86 -1.03 20.38
CA GLY A 16 -21.65 0.27 19.72
C GLY A 16 -20.32 0.32 18.96
N MET A 17 -19.21 0.08 19.65
CA MET A 17 -17.87 0.11 19.03
C MET A 17 -17.68 -1.05 18.04
N GLY A 18 -18.23 -2.23 18.33
CA GLY A 18 -18.15 -3.41 17.46
C GLY A 18 -18.87 -3.20 16.14
N THR A 19 -20.10 -2.69 16.17
CA THR A 19 -20.88 -2.43 14.94
C THR A 19 -20.22 -1.36 14.07
N VAL A 20 -19.71 -0.28 14.67
CA VAL A 20 -18.97 0.75 13.95
C VAL A 20 -17.70 0.17 13.33
N PHE A 21 -16.93 -0.64 14.07
CA PHE A 21 -15.73 -1.28 13.54
C PHE A 21 -16.03 -2.19 12.36
N VAL A 22 -17.06 -3.05 12.47
CA VAL A 22 -17.52 -3.93 11.39
C VAL A 22 -17.96 -3.10 10.18
N PHE A 23 -18.72 -2.04 10.40
CA PHE A 23 -19.20 -1.16 9.33
C PHE A 23 -18.05 -0.47 8.58
N LEU A 24 -17.10 0.12 9.31
CA LEU A 24 -15.91 0.73 8.71
C LEU A 24 -15.05 -0.31 7.97
N THR A 25 -14.85 -1.49 8.55
CA THR A 25 -14.11 -2.58 7.90
C THR A 25 -14.79 -2.98 6.58
N LEU A 26 -16.12 -3.10 6.58
CA LEU A 26 -16.89 -3.40 5.38
C LEU A 26 -16.73 -2.28 4.33
N LEU A 27 -16.81 -1.01 4.74
CA LEU A 27 -16.57 0.13 3.83
C LEU A 27 -15.16 0.10 3.22
N VAL A 28 -14.14 -0.22 4.02
CA VAL A 28 -12.76 -0.37 3.53
C VAL A 28 -12.65 -1.50 2.52
N ILE A 29 -13.29 -2.65 2.77
CA ILE A 29 -13.31 -3.77 1.82
C ILE A 29 -13.97 -3.35 0.51
N VAL A 30 -15.13 -2.70 0.57
CA VAL A 30 -15.86 -2.24 -0.63
C VAL A 30 -15.04 -1.23 -1.43
N THR A 31 -14.44 -0.25 -0.77
CA THR A 31 -13.58 0.74 -1.45
C THR A 31 -12.32 0.11 -2.01
N THR A 32 -11.73 -0.89 -1.34
CA THR A 32 -10.59 -1.65 -1.85
C THR A 32 -10.98 -2.48 -3.08
N LEU A 33 -12.16 -3.10 -3.07
CA LEU A 33 -12.70 -3.82 -4.22
C LEU A 33 -12.96 -2.85 -5.38
N MET A 34 -13.58 -1.70 -5.14
CA MET A 34 -13.72 -0.66 -6.16
C MET A 34 -12.37 -0.26 -6.74
N SER A 35 -11.38 0.02 -5.89
CA SER A 35 -10.02 0.36 -6.32
C SER A 35 -9.40 -0.75 -7.20
N SER A 36 -9.52 -2.01 -6.78
CA SER A 36 -9.01 -3.15 -7.54
C SER A 36 -9.76 -3.37 -8.87
N ILE A 37 -11.08 -3.17 -8.90
CA ILE A 37 -11.89 -3.29 -10.11
C ILE A 37 -11.52 -2.18 -11.09
N ILE A 38 -11.39 -0.94 -10.62
CA ILE A 38 -11.00 0.21 -11.43
C ILE A 38 -9.61 -0.05 -12.05
N GLN A 39 -8.62 -0.47 -11.26
CA GLN A 39 -7.29 -0.80 -11.78
C GLN A 39 -7.29 -1.93 -12.82
N ARG A 40 -8.23 -2.89 -12.72
CA ARG A 40 -8.33 -4.01 -13.66
C ARG A 40 -9.10 -3.67 -14.95
N VAL A 41 -10.18 -2.90 -14.84
CA VAL A 41 -11.10 -2.59 -15.96
C VAL A 41 -10.61 -1.38 -16.75
N ALA A 42 -10.05 -0.39 -16.07
CA ALA A 42 -9.39 0.76 -16.66
C ALA A 42 -7.99 0.86 -16.04
N PRO A 43 -7.03 -0.01 -16.44
CA PRO A 43 -5.65 0.21 -16.08
C PRO A 43 -5.32 1.63 -16.51
N GLU A 44 -5.08 2.52 -15.55
CA GLU A 44 -4.49 3.81 -15.82
C GLU A 44 -3.25 3.50 -16.64
N ARG A 45 -3.32 3.79 -17.95
CA ARG A 45 -2.14 3.79 -18.78
C ARG A 45 -1.19 4.69 -18.00
N PRO A 46 -0.01 4.20 -17.57
CA PRO A 46 0.91 5.02 -16.81
C PRO A 46 1.00 6.31 -17.58
N ALA A 47 0.64 7.43 -16.93
CA ALA A 47 0.72 8.74 -17.52
C ALA A 47 2.07 8.76 -18.21
N LEU A 48 2.05 8.85 -19.56
CA LEU A 48 3.25 8.74 -20.39
C LEU A 48 4.32 9.54 -19.67
N PRO A 49 5.47 8.93 -19.30
CA PRO A 49 6.42 9.60 -18.44
C PRO A 49 6.68 10.96 -19.08
N VAL A 50 6.31 12.03 -18.38
CA VAL A 50 6.77 13.36 -18.74
C VAL A 50 8.27 13.19 -18.87
N LYS A 51 8.76 13.34 -20.10
CA LYS A 51 10.13 13.06 -20.50
C LYS A 51 11.07 13.78 -19.51
N GLY A 52 11.56 13.06 -18.48
CA GLY A 52 12.44 13.64 -17.47
C GLY A 52 12.23 13.27 -15.99
N MET A 53 11.13 12.61 -15.58
CA MET A 53 10.95 12.25 -14.16
C MET A 53 11.26 10.75 -13.89
N PRO A 54 12.24 10.39 -13.04
CA PRO A 54 12.42 9.00 -12.61
C PRO A 54 11.28 8.59 -11.68
N GLN A 55 10.40 7.72 -12.16
CA GLN A 55 9.29 7.16 -11.39
C GLN A 55 9.81 5.97 -10.55
N PRO A 56 9.52 5.90 -9.23
CA PRO A 56 9.88 4.75 -8.43
C PRO A 56 9.04 3.54 -8.86
N ASN A 57 9.69 2.56 -9.47
CA ASN A 57 9.10 1.30 -9.89
C ASN A 57 8.74 0.49 -8.63
N ASN A 58 7.53 0.66 -8.11
CA ASN A 58 7.04 -0.12 -6.97
C ASN A 58 6.64 -1.52 -7.44
N LYS A 59 7.61 -2.32 -7.91
CA LYS A 59 7.40 -3.73 -8.22
C LYS A 59 7.43 -4.54 -6.93
N ALA A 60 6.26 -4.67 -6.32
CA ALA A 60 5.99 -5.51 -5.15
C ALA A 60 5.95 -7.01 -5.52
N ASN A 61 7.01 -7.52 -6.16
CA ASN A 61 7.27 -8.94 -6.28
C ASN A 61 8.78 -9.10 -6.20
N GLY A 62 9.27 -9.91 -5.26
CA GLY A 62 10.69 -10.08 -4.88
C GLY A 62 11.65 -10.59 -5.96
N GLN A 63 11.38 -10.33 -7.23
CA GLN A 63 12.33 -10.41 -8.32
C GLN A 63 13.04 -9.06 -8.42
N VAL A 64 14.32 -9.06 -8.08
CA VAL A 64 15.19 -7.90 -8.26
C VAL A 64 15.19 -7.53 -9.74
N ASP A 65 14.77 -6.29 -10.05
CA ASP A 65 14.69 -5.78 -11.42
C ASP A 65 16.09 -5.81 -12.07
N PRO A 66 16.29 -6.53 -13.18
CA PRO A 66 17.58 -6.57 -13.89
C PRO A 66 18.10 -5.17 -14.24
N GLN A 67 17.19 -4.24 -14.54
CA GLN A 67 17.56 -2.85 -14.81
C GLN A 67 18.11 -2.15 -13.56
N LEU A 68 17.54 -2.42 -12.39
CA LEU A 68 18.03 -1.86 -11.13
C LEU A 68 19.42 -2.41 -10.79
N THR A 69 19.67 -3.70 -11.02
CA THR A 69 21.02 -4.28 -10.84
C THR A 69 22.05 -3.65 -11.76
N ALA A 70 21.72 -3.43 -13.03
CA ALA A 70 22.62 -2.80 -14.00
C ALA A 70 22.95 -1.35 -13.61
N VAL A 71 21.97 -0.59 -13.14
CA VAL A 71 22.18 0.79 -12.67
C VAL A 71 23.06 0.82 -11.42
N ILE A 72 22.83 -0.07 -10.45
CA ILE A 72 23.65 -0.17 -9.24
C ILE A 72 25.10 -0.56 -9.59
N THR A 73 25.30 -1.54 -10.47
CA THR A 73 26.64 -1.93 -10.94
C THR A 73 27.35 -0.77 -11.64
N ALA A 74 26.66 -0.05 -12.53
CA ALA A 74 27.20 1.13 -13.20
C ALA A 74 27.58 2.24 -12.20
N ALA A 75 26.75 2.50 -11.19
CA ALA A 75 27.02 3.47 -10.15
C ALA A 75 28.25 3.09 -9.30
N ILE A 76 28.42 1.82 -8.94
CA ILE A 76 29.60 1.33 -8.20
C ILE A 76 30.87 1.46 -9.06
N HIS A 77 30.80 1.07 -10.33
CA HIS A 77 31.93 1.22 -11.26
C HIS A 77 32.31 2.69 -11.43
N GLN A 78 31.34 3.59 -11.56
CA GLN A 78 31.58 5.02 -11.66
C GLN A 78 32.20 5.58 -10.37
N TYR A 79 31.70 5.17 -9.19
CA TYR A 79 32.23 5.59 -7.90
C TYR A 79 33.68 5.13 -7.71
N ARG A 80 33.98 3.87 -8.03
CA ARG A 80 35.35 3.31 -7.94
C ARG A 80 36.30 3.99 -8.92
N ASN A 81 35.86 4.30 -10.14
CA ASN A 81 36.69 5.03 -11.09
C ASN A 81 36.92 6.49 -10.68
N LYS A 82 35.96 7.10 -9.97
CA LYS A 82 36.03 8.50 -9.53
C LYS A 82 36.81 8.68 -8.22
N HIS A 83 36.76 7.71 -7.31
CA HIS A 83 37.40 7.77 -5.99
C HIS A 83 38.53 6.74 -5.81
N GLY A 84 38.82 5.92 -6.82
CA GLY A 84 39.91 4.96 -6.83
C GLY A 84 41.21 5.54 -7.39
N LYS A 85 41.66 6.65 -6.82
CA LYS A 85 43.07 7.05 -6.87
C LYS A 85 43.47 7.74 -5.58
#